data_AF-A0A2R8MGH2-F1
#
_entry.id   AF-A0A2R8MGH2-F1
#
_cell.length_a   1.000
_cell.length_b   1.000
_cell.length_c   1.000
_cell.angle_alpha   90.00
_cell.angle_beta   90.00
_cell.angle_gamma   90.00
#
_symmetry.space_group_name_H-M   'P 1'
#
loop_
_entity.id
_entity.type
_entity.pdbx_description
1 polymer ?
#
loop_
_entity_poly.entity_id
_entity_poly.type
_entity_poly.pdbx_seq_one_letter_code
_entity_poly.pdbx_strand_id
1 'polypeptide(L)'
;MVVAAGKRFCGEHAGAAEEEDARKRILCPLDPKHTVYEDQLAKHLKKCNSREKPKPDFYIQDINAGLKDETEIPEQLVPISSLSEEQLEKLIKTLSPALHSALNDPKNSDSATKHLKQQVCIGYSNY
;
A
#
# COMPACT_ATOMS: atom_id res chain seq x y z
N MET A 1 12.05 -8.33 6.64
CA MET A 1 13.45 -8.11 7.07
C MET A 1 14.05 -9.41 7.58
N VAL A 2 15.23 -9.82 7.10
CA VAL A 2 15.85 -11.11 7.43
C VAL A 2 16.92 -10.92 8.51
N VAL A 3 16.94 -11.82 9.50
CA VAL A 3 17.95 -11.83 10.58
C VAL A 3 19.15 -12.65 10.13
N ALA A 4 20.35 -12.10 10.28
CA ALA A 4 21.58 -12.83 9.96
C ALA A 4 21.77 -14.00 10.94
N ALA A 5 22.36 -15.10 10.46
CA ALA A 5 22.65 -16.26 11.32
C ALA A 5 23.45 -15.83 12.56
N GLY A 6 22.96 -16.19 13.75
CA GLY A 6 23.57 -15.84 15.03
C GLY A 6 23.19 -14.47 15.61
N LYS A 7 22.40 -13.64 14.92
CA LYS A 7 21.92 -12.35 15.45
C LYS A 7 20.49 -12.45 15.96
N ARG A 8 20.14 -11.62 16.94
CA ARG A 8 18.76 -11.53 17.48
C ARG A 8 17.88 -10.58 16.69
N PHE A 9 18.50 -9.59 16.05
CA PHE A 9 17.82 -8.56 15.29
C PHE A 9 18.43 -8.45 13.89
N CYS A 10 17.59 -8.11 12.94
CA CYS A 10 18.00 -7.78 11.58
C CYS A 10 18.83 -6.49 11.54
N GLY A 11 19.63 -6.31 10.48
CA GLY A 11 20.61 -5.24 10.40
C GLY A 11 20.08 -3.82 10.63
N GLU A 12 18.81 -3.55 10.34
CA GLU A 12 18.18 -2.23 10.56
C GLU A 12 17.58 -2.09 11.97
N HIS A 13 17.34 -3.19 12.70
CA HIS A 13 16.73 -3.19 14.03
C HIS A 13 17.65 -3.70 15.14
N ALA A 14 18.89 -4.06 14.82
CA ALA A 14 19.94 -4.29 15.80
C ALA A 14 20.28 -2.93 16.44
N GLY A 15 19.55 -2.57 17.48
CA GLY A 15 19.78 -1.35 18.26
C GLY A 15 21.21 -1.29 18.81
N ALA A 16 21.55 -0.19 19.47
CA ALA A 16 22.92 0.09 19.96
C ALA A 16 23.48 -0.92 21.00
N ALA A 17 22.71 -1.94 21.39
CA ALA A 17 23.01 -2.86 22.49
C ALA A 17 23.81 -4.12 22.11
N GLU A 18 24.16 -4.33 20.83
CA GLU A 18 25.07 -5.41 20.43
C GLU A 18 26.48 -4.85 20.15
N GLU A 19 27.24 -4.67 21.24
CA GLU A 19 28.65 -4.22 21.30
C GLU A 19 29.63 -5.30 20.77
N GLU A 20 29.55 -5.66 19.48
CA GLU A 20 30.60 -6.48 18.84
C GLU A 20 31.42 -5.73 17.78
N ASP A 21 31.02 -4.50 17.45
CA ASP A 21 31.68 -3.69 16.44
C ASP A 21 31.84 -2.27 16.99
N ALA A 22 33.07 -1.74 17.01
CA ALA A 22 33.37 -0.34 17.38
C ALA A 22 32.71 0.71 16.45
N ARG A 23 31.78 0.29 15.59
CA ARG A 23 31.08 1.11 14.61
C ARG A 23 29.82 1.69 15.23
N LYS A 24 29.76 3.02 15.32
CA LYS A 24 28.64 3.76 15.88
C LYS A 24 27.38 3.62 15.03
N ARG A 25 26.28 3.20 15.67
CA ARG A 25 24.93 3.19 15.10
C ARG A 25 24.16 4.42 15.57
N ILE A 26 23.39 5.01 14.66
CA ILE A 26 22.51 6.15 14.90
C ILE A 26 21.10 5.80 14.44
N LEU A 27 20.09 6.48 14.99
CA LEU A 27 18.72 6.41 14.46
C LEU A 27 18.68 7.01 13.05
N CYS A 28 17.85 6.44 12.18
CA CYS A 28 17.70 6.99 10.84
C CYS A 28 17.02 8.38 10.88
N PRO A 29 17.57 9.40 10.18
CA PRO A 29 16.97 10.73 10.11
C PRO A 29 15.60 10.78 9.41
N LEU A 30 15.29 9.80 8.55
CA LEU A 30 14.02 9.72 7.83
C LEU A 30 12.95 8.94 8.61
N ASP A 31 13.36 8.04 9.51
CA ASP A 31 12.45 7.24 10.32
C ASP A 31 13.17 6.73 11.59
N PRO A 32 12.84 7.26 12.77
CA PRO A 32 13.45 6.83 14.03
C PRO A 32 13.16 5.37 14.42
N LYS A 33 12.31 4.63 13.68
CA LYS A 33 11.99 3.22 13.97
C LYS A 33 13.15 2.26 13.72
N HIS A 34 14.21 2.68 13.03
CA HIS A 34 15.36 1.83 12.73
C HIS A 34 16.70 2.55 12.91
N THR A 35 17.77 1.75 12.99
CA THR A 35 19.15 2.19 13.19
C THR A 35 20.02 1.87 11.99
N VAL A 36 21.03 2.72 11.77
CA VAL A 36 21.99 2.60 10.68
C VAL A 36 23.39 2.90 11.20
N TYR A 37 24.42 2.35 10.60
CA TYR A 37 25.78 2.75 10.94
C TYR A 37 26.05 4.17 10.43
N GLU A 38 26.72 4.98 11.25
CA GLU A 38 27.03 6.39 10.95
C GLU A 38 27.82 6.54 9.65
N ASP A 39 28.80 5.65 9.42
CA ASP A 39 29.61 5.59 8.19
C ASP A 39 28.81 5.18 6.94
N GLN A 40 27.67 4.51 7.12
CA GLN A 40 26.80 4.05 6.03
C GLN A 40 25.57 4.94 5.82
N LEU A 41 25.39 6.01 6.61
CA LEU A 41 24.22 6.87 6.55
C LEU A 41 23.94 7.38 5.14
N ALA A 42 24.96 7.90 4.44
CA ALA A 42 24.80 8.43 3.09
C ALA A 42 24.31 7.37 2.08
N LYS A 43 24.76 6.12 2.22
CA LYS A 43 24.30 5.00 1.39
C LYS A 43 22.89 4.58 1.80
N HIS A 44 22.59 4.57 3.09
CA HIS A 44 21.28 4.23 3.61
C HIS A 44 20.21 5.21 3.12
N LEU A 45 20.43 6.52 3.23
CA LEU A 45 19.47 7.55 2.79
C LEU A 45 19.06 7.39 1.32
N LYS A 46 19.93 6.82 0.48
CA LYS A 46 19.62 6.53 -0.94
C LYS A 46 18.72 5.31 -1.16
N LYS A 47 18.50 4.46 -0.17
CA LYS A 47 17.69 3.24 -0.28
C LYS A 47 16.66 3.08 0.85
N CYS A 48 16.61 4.02 1.78
CA CYS A 48 15.69 4.01 2.90
C CYS A 48 14.25 3.93 2.39
N ASN A 49 13.45 3.03 2.96
CA ASN A 49 12.04 2.87 2.61
C ASN A 49 11.21 4.09 3.00
N SER A 50 11.61 4.79 4.06
CA SER A 50 10.95 6.01 4.56
C SER A 50 11.33 7.26 3.76
N ARG A 51 12.20 7.14 2.75
CA ARG A 51 12.44 8.22 1.81
C ARG A 51 11.23 8.42 0.91
N GLU A 52 10.83 9.66 0.71
CA GLU A 52 9.82 10.02 -0.29
C GLU A 52 10.22 9.52 -1.68
N LYS A 53 9.43 8.59 -2.21
CA LYS A 53 9.58 8.10 -3.57
C LYS A 53 8.86 9.07 -4.51
N PRO A 54 9.45 9.40 -5.68
CA PRO A 54 8.74 10.22 -6.67
C PRO A 54 7.43 9.53 -7.02
N LYS A 55 6.34 10.28 -6.89
CA LYS A 55 5.00 9.81 -7.24
C LYS A 55 4.96 9.63 -8.77
N PRO A 56 4.37 8.54 -9.29
CA PRO A 56 4.21 8.36 -10.73
C PRO A 56 3.23 9.39 -11.30
N ASP A 57 3.31 9.67 -12.60
CA ASP A 57 2.48 10.69 -13.28
C ASP A 57 0.97 10.44 -13.18
N PHE A 58 0.58 9.18 -12.99
CA PHE A 58 -0.83 8.77 -12.81
C PHE A 58 -1.30 8.85 -11.35
N TYR A 59 -0.47 9.31 -10.41
CA TYR A 59 -0.90 9.51 -9.03
C TYR A 59 -1.79 10.74 -8.92
N ILE A 60 -3.01 10.53 -8.44
CA ILE A 60 -3.94 11.59 -8.08
C ILE A 60 -4.17 11.49 -6.57
N GLN A 61 -3.79 12.54 -5.83
CA GLN A 61 -4.00 12.59 -4.39
C GLN A 61 -5.50 12.58 -4.09
N ASP A 62 -5.90 11.85 -3.05
CA ASP A 62 -7.27 11.79 -2.54
C ASP A 62 -8.33 11.27 -3.53
N ILE A 63 -7.96 10.58 -4.63
CA ILE A 63 -8.93 10.03 -5.60
C ILE A 63 -9.96 9.05 -4.98
N ASN A 64 -9.60 8.38 -3.89
CA ASN A 64 -10.46 7.46 -3.15
C ASN A 64 -10.93 8.00 -1.79
N ALA A 65 -10.66 9.26 -1.48
CA ALA A 65 -10.94 9.81 -0.14
C ALA A 65 -12.43 10.15 0.09
N GLY A 66 -13.31 9.88 -0.88
CA GLY A 66 -14.70 10.32 -0.85
C GLY A 66 -14.85 11.82 -1.13
N LEU A 67 -16.09 12.28 -1.35
CA LEU A 67 -16.37 13.72 -1.37
C LEU A 67 -16.25 14.27 0.05
N LYS A 68 -15.52 15.36 0.24
CA LYS A 68 -15.40 16.08 1.53
C LYS A 68 -16.64 16.93 1.84
N ASP A 69 -17.46 17.22 0.82
CA ASP A 69 -18.71 17.97 0.97
C ASP A 69 -19.85 17.00 1.31
N GLU A 70 -19.82 16.52 2.55
CA GLU A 70 -20.93 15.80 3.18
C GLU A 70 -22.10 16.79 3.40
N THR A 71 -23.04 16.86 2.46
CA THR A 71 -24.40 16.58 2.95
C THR A 71 -24.37 15.13 3.36
N GLU A 72 -24.26 14.86 4.66
CA GLU A 72 -24.37 13.53 5.25
C GLU A 72 -25.62 12.87 4.65
N ILE A 73 -25.45 12.09 3.58
CA ILE A 73 -26.47 11.12 3.19
C ILE A 73 -26.41 10.13 4.34
N PRO A 74 -27.49 9.97 5.14
CA PRO A 74 -27.46 8.97 6.19
C PRO A 74 -27.05 7.65 5.54
N GLU A 75 -25.93 7.08 5.99
CA GLU A 75 -25.54 5.73 5.61
C GLU A 75 -26.59 4.79 6.19
N GLN A 76 -27.72 4.68 5.51
CA GLN A 76 -28.74 3.72 5.83
C GLN A 76 -28.27 2.38 5.31
N LEU A 77 -27.31 1.80 6.04
CA LEU A 77 -26.83 0.45 5.81
C LEU A 77 -27.96 -0.51 6.14
N VAL A 78 -28.66 -0.94 5.09
CA VAL A 78 -29.68 -1.99 5.19
C VAL A 78 -29.06 -3.34 4.87
N PRO A 79 -29.32 -4.39 5.66
CA PRO A 79 -28.91 -5.74 5.31
C PRO A 79 -29.52 -6.14 3.96
N ILE A 80 -28.79 -6.89 3.13
CA ILE A 80 -29.32 -7.39 1.84
C ILE A 80 -30.61 -8.20 2.05
N SER A 81 -30.73 -8.93 3.16
CA SER A 81 -31.92 -9.71 3.53
C SER A 81 -33.16 -8.87 3.84
N SER A 82 -33.02 -7.56 4.02
CA SER A 82 -34.15 -6.65 4.25
C SER A 82 -34.73 -6.06 2.96
N LEU A 83 -34.08 -6.32 1.81
CA LEU A 83 -34.56 -5.89 0.50
C LEU A 83 -35.64 -6.84 -0.01
N SER A 84 -36.66 -6.30 -0.67
CA SER A 84 -37.67 -7.12 -1.34
C SER A 84 -37.09 -7.79 -2.59
N GLU A 85 -37.74 -8.86 -3.07
CA GLU A 85 -37.33 -9.56 -4.29
C GLU A 85 -37.30 -8.61 -5.50
N GLU A 86 -38.26 -7.67 -5.59
CA GLU A 86 -38.33 -6.71 -6.69
C GLU A 86 -37.17 -5.71 -6.66
N GLN A 87 -36.76 -5.27 -5.47
CA GLN A 87 -35.59 -4.39 -5.31
C GLN A 87 -34.30 -5.12 -5.70
N LEU A 88 -34.17 -6.39 -5.28
CA LEU A 88 -33.01 -7.21 -5.59
C LEU A 88 -32.91 -7.49 -7.09
N GLU A 89 -34.03 -7.84 -7.75
CA GLU A 89 -34.08 -8.02 -9.19
C GLU A 89 -33.69 -6.75 -9.95
N LYS A 90 -34.20 -5.60 -9.53
CA LYS A 90 -33.87 -4.31 -10.14
C LYS A 90 -32.38 -4.02 -10.01
N LEU A 91 -31.78 -4.32 -8.86
CA LEU A 91 -30.34 -4.17 -8.63
C LEU A 91 -29.54 -5.05 -9.60
N ILE A 92 -29.88 -6.34 -9.68
CA ILE A 92 -29.23 -7.32 -10.56
C ILE A 92 -29.34 -6.89 -12.03
N LYS A 93 -30.55 -6.49 -12.47
CA LYS A 93 -30.79 -6.00 -13.84
C LYS A 93 -29.97 -4.76 -14.17
N THR A 94 -29.71 -3.90 -13.20
CA THR A 94 -28.90 -2.68 -13.38
C THR A 94 -27.40 -3.00 -13.43
N LEU A 95 -26.93 -3.93 -12.60
CA LEU A 95 -25.52 -4.31 -12.50
C LEU A 95 -25.05 -5.21 -13.65
N SER A 96 -25.92 -6.10 -14.15
CA SER A 96 -25.54 -7.11 -15.15
C SER A 96 -24.99 -6.51 -16.46
N PRO A 97 -25.59 -5.44 -17.04
CA PRO A 97 -25.04 -4.80 -18.24
C PRO A 97 -23.69 -4.15 -18.00
N ALA A 98 -23.52 -3.45 -16.86
CA ALA A 98 -22.26 -2.83 -16.49
C ALA A 98 -21.16 -3.90 -16.34
N LEU A 99 -21.46 -5.01 -15.66
CA LEU A 99 -20.55 -6.14 -15.51
C LEU A 99 -20.22 -6.79 -16.85
N HIS A 100 -21.22 -7.11 -17.68
CA HIS A 100 -20.99 -7.70 -19.00
C HIS A 100 -20.16 -6.78 -19.91
N SER A 101 -20.43 -5.48 -19.88
CA SER A 101 -19.66 -4.50 -20.66
C SER A 101 -18.20 -4.43 -20.22
N ALA A 102 -17.93 -4.45 -18.91
CA ALA A 102 -16.58 -4.45 -18.37
C ALA A 102 -15.84 -5.77 -18.67
N LEU A 103 -16.52 -6.91 -18.59
CA LEU A 103 -15.94 -8.22 -18.92
C LEU A 103 -15.62 -8.38 -20.42
N ASN A 104 -16.44 -7.78 -21.27
CA ASN A 104 -16.27 -7.83 -22.73
C ASN A 104 -15.41 -6.69 -23.29
N ASP A 105 -14.97 -5.72 -22.47
CA ASP A 105 -14.07 -4.68 -22.92
C ASP A 105 -12.70 -5.30 -23.25
N PRO A 106 -12.25 -5.27 -24.52
CA PRO A 106 -10.95 -5.83 -24.90
C PRO A 106 -9.78 -5.18 -24.15
N LYS A 107 -9.94 -3.93 -23.70
CA LYS A 107 -8.95 -3.20 -22.91
C LYS A 107 -9.00 -3.54 -21.41
N ASN A 108 -10.01 -4.28 -20.94
CA ASN A 108 -10.04 -4.74 -19.56
C ASN A 108 -8.80 -5.59 -19.23
N SER A 109 -8.30 -6.36 -20.21
CA SER A 109 -7.05 -7.11 -20.10
C SER A 109 -5.82 -6.20 -19.86
N ASP A 110 -5.76 -5.03 -20.52
CA ASP A 110 -4.70 -4.02 -20.32
C ASP A 110 -4.80 -3.36 -18.94
N SER A 111 -6.02 -3.11 -18.47
CA SER A 111 -6.26 -2.58 -17.12
C SER A 111 -5.92 -3.61 -16.05
N ALA A 112 -6.29 -4.88 -16.24
CA ALA A 112 -5.96 -5.98 -15.36
C ALA A 112 -4.44 -6.22 -15.30
N THR A 113 -3.74 -6.16 -16.43
CA THR A 113 -2.26 -6.28 -16.45
C THR A 113 -1.56 -5.08 -15.84
N LYS A 114 -2.07 -3.85 -16.01
CA LYS A 114 -1.58 -2.66 -15.29
C LYS A 114 -1.80 -2.80 -13.78
N HIS A 115 -2.97 -3.25 -13.35
CA HIS A 115 -3.27 -3.47 -11.94
C HIS A 115 -2.41 -4.58 -11.34
N LEU A 116 -2.21 -5.68 -12.06
CA LEU A 116 -1.31 -6.76 -11.65
C LEU A 116 0.14 -6.25 -11.53
N LYS A 117 0.62 -5.45 -12.51
CA LYS A 117 1.93 -4.78 -12.41
C LYS A 117 2.00 -3.83 -11.22
N GLN A 118 0.95 -3.07 -10.93
CA GLN A 118 0.88 -2.20 -9.76
C GLN A 118 0.94 -2.99 -8.45
N GLN A 119 0.17 -4.09 -8.33
CA GLN A 119 0.21 -4.97 -7.17
C GLN A 119 1.60 -5.60 -6.98
N VAL A 120 2.24 -5.99 -8.06
CA VAL A 120 3.62 -6.51 -8.06
C VAL A 120 4.62 -5.43 -7.63
N CYS A 121 4.49 -4.19 -8.10
CA CYS A 121 5.31 -3.05 -7.65
C CYS A 121 5.11 -2.71 -6.16
N ILE A 122 3.91 -2.92 -5.61
CA ILE A 122 3.63 -2.76 -4.17
C ILE A 122 4.23 -3.93 -3.38
N GLY A 123 4.16 -5.16 -3.90
CA GLY A 123 4.78 -6.35 -3.31
C GLY A 123 6.30 -6.29 -3.25
N TYR A 124 6.95 -5.60 -4.20
CA TYR A 124 8.39 -5.37 -4.21
C TYR A 124 8.87 -4.19 -3.33
N SER A 125 7.98 -3.52 -2.58
CA SER A 125 8.38 -2.57 -1.53
C SER A 125 8.42 -3.20 -0.13
N ASN A 126 8.24 -4.52 0.01
CA ASN A 126 8.26 -5.24 1.28
C ASN A 126 9.33 -6.36 1.39
N TYR A 127 10.38 -6.32 0.55
CA TYR A 127 11.57 -7.15 0.72
C TYR A 127 12.85 -6.32 0.73
#